data_AF-A0A2A5EC84-F1
#
_entry.id   AF-A0A2A5EC84-F1
#
_cell.length_a   1.000
_cell.length_b   1.000
_cell.length_c   1.000
_cell.angle_alpha   90.00
_cell.angle_beta   90.00
_cell.angle_gamma   90.00
#
_symmetry.space_group_name_H-M   'P 1'
#
loop_
_entity.id
_entity.type
_entity.pdbx_description
1 polymer ?
#
loop_
_entity_poly.entity_id
_entity_poly.type
_entity_poly.pdbx_seq_one_letter_code
_entity_poly.pdbx_strand_id
1 'polypeptide(L)'
;MKALKTTLITILTLVLIQAISFYAIAEKLLVKEIGENFESFVLPYNDLQLDEIGIVSNLDLTSDQIKESFITLERYANTIRSCKTFSECIDLARIDEHYLYGFSWEKRNPFLSNIVVEGEKAKEFGASWESKYVWVLFKWVLLDKENTGIS
;
A
#
# COMPACT_ATOMS: atom_id res chain seq x y z
N MET A 1 -12.72 42.48 13.01
CA MET A 1 -13.33 41.93 11.77
C MET A 1 -12.32 41.52 10.69
N LYS A 2 -11.32 42.34 10.34
CA LYS A 2 -10.31 41.96 9.32
C LYS A 2 -9.56 40.66 9.66
N ALA A 3 -9.02 40.56 10.88
CA ALA A 3 -8.30 39.37 11.34
C ALA A 3 -9.14 38.09 11.24
N LEU A 4 -10.38 38.11 11.74
CA LEU A 4 -11.30 36.96 11.66
C LEU A 4 -11.56 36.52 10.20
N LYS A 5 -11.77 37.48 9.29
CA LYS A 5 -11.96 37.19 7.86
C LYS A 5 -10.70 36.53 7.27
N THR A 6 -9.53 37.07 7.57
CA THR A 6 -8.25 36.52 7.10
C THR A 6 -8.05 35.10 7.61
N THR A 7 -8.25 34.85 8.90
CA THR A 7 -8.14 33.51 9.51
C THR A 7 -9.08 32.51 8.83
N LEU A 8 -10.34 32.90 8.58
CA LEU A 8 -11.31 32.02 7.93
C LEU A 8 -10.89 31.68 6.50
N ILE A 9 -10.44 32.68 5.72
CA ILE A 9 -9.95 32.46 4.35
C ILE A 9 -8.76 31.49 4.36
N THR A 10 -7.79 31.70 5.27
CA THR A 10 -6.64 30.81 5.40
C THR A 10 -7.04 29.37 5.70
N ILE A 11 -7.97 29.16 6.65
CA ILE A 11 -8.47 27.82 6.99
C ILE A 11 -9.13 27.17 5.76
N LEU A 12 -9.99 27.90 5.05
CA LEU A 12 -10.65 27.38 3.85
C LEU A 12 -9.65 27.02 2.74
N THR A 13 -8.63 27.85 2.54
CA THR A 13 -7.56 27.58 1.58
C THR A 13 -6.79 26.32 1.96
N LEU A 14 -6.45 26.13 3.25
CA LEU A 14 -5.76 24.93 3.72
C LEU A 14 -6.60 23.67 3.54
N VAL A 15 -7.90 23.72 3.86
CA VAL A 15 -8.84 22.60 3.65
C VAL A 15 -8.93 22.25 2.17
N LEU A 16 -8.99 23.25 1.29
CA LEU A 16 -9.05 23.05 -0.15
C LEU A 16 -7.75 22.40 -0.67
N ILE A 17 -6.59 22.90 -0.25
CA ILE A 17 -5.28 22.35 -0.63
C ILE A 17 -5.12 20.90 -0.15
N GLN A 18 -5.54 20.60 1.08
CA GLN A 18 -5.55 19.24 1.64
C GLN A 18 -6.39 18.28 0.79
N ALA A 19 -7.61 18.70 0.41
CA ALA A 19 -8.49 17.89 -0.44
C ALA A 19 -7.91 17.71 -1.86
N ILE A 20 -7.48 18.79 -2.50
CA ILE A 20 -6.93 18.73 -3.87
C ILE A 20 -5.72 17.81 -3.91
N SER A 21 -4.78 17.97 -2.98
CA SER A 21 -3.60 17.13 -2.94
C SER A 21 -3.92 15.66 -2.70
N PHE A 22 -4.89 15.38 -1.84
CA PHE A 22 -5.32 14.02 -1.60
C PHE A 22 -5.77 13.33 -2.90
N TYR A 23 -6.69 13.97 -3.63
CA TYR A 23 -7.21 13.39 -4.87
C TYR A 23 -6.24 13.43 -6.04
N ALA A 24 -5.23 14.32 -6.00
CA ALA A 24 -4.25 14.44 -7.07
C ALA A 24 -3.06 13.46 -6.93
N ILE A 25 -2.56 13.26 -5.70
CA ILE A 25 -1.27 12.57 -5.50
C ILE A 25 -1.25 11.53 -4.38
N ALA A 26 -2.29 11.43 -3.54
CA ALA A 26 -2.21 10.53 -2.38
C ALA A 26 -2.12 9.06 -2.77
N GLU A 27 -2.77 8.61 -3.84
CA GLU A 27 -2.69 7.20 -4.26
C GLU A 27 -1.24 6.78 -4.55
N LYS A 28 -0.52 7.56 -5.36
CA LYS A 28 0.89 7.27 -5.69
C LYS A 28 1.78 7.27 -4.44
N LEU A 29 1.56 8.22 -3.53
CA LEU A 29 2.34 8.32 -2.31
C LEU A 29 1.98 7.23 -1.29
N LEU A 30 0.75 6.71 -1.32
CA LEU A 30 0.32 5.62 -0.45
C LEU A 30 1.09 4.34 -0.78
N VAL A 31 1.24 4.03 -2.07
CA VAL A 31 1.98 2.85 -2.55
C VAL A 31 3.42 2.88 -2.05
N LYS A 32 4.05 4.06 -2.12
CA LYS A 32 5.39 4.27 -1.58
C LYS A 32 5.43 4.00 -0.07
N GLU A 33 4.49 4.58 0.68
CA GLU A 33 4.43 4.41 2.13
C GLU A 33 4.16 2.94 2.53
N ILE A 34 3.31 2.21 1.79
CA ILE A 34 3.07 0.78 2.01
C ILE A 34 4.35 -0.01 1.73
N GLY A 35 5.05 0.27 0.64
CA GLY A 35 6.29 -0.43 0.31
C GLY A 35 7.42 -0.17 1.32
N GLU A 36 7.51 1.04 1.87
CA GLU A 36 8.47 1.39 2.93
C GLU A 36 8.14 0.74 4.28
N ASN A 37 6.85 0.51 4.57
CA ASN A 37 6.36 -0.11 5.81
C ASN A 37 5.87 -1.56 5.58
N PHE A 38 6.34 -2.18 4.52
CA PHE A 38 5.97 -3.52 4.13
C PHE A 38 6.44 -4.52 5.19
N GLU A 39 5.53 -5.43 5.58
CA GLU A 39 5.84 -6.52 6.50
C GLU A 39 5.69 -7.86 5.80
N SER A 40 6.57 -8.80 6.13
CA SER A 40 6.50 -10.18 5.67
C SER A 40 7.04 -11.11 6.74
N PHE A 41 6.27 -12.15 7.06
CA PHE A 41 6.75 -13.29 7.82
C PHE A 41 7.52 -14.27 6.93
N VAL A 42 7.25 -14.30 5.63
CA VAL A 42 7.79 -15.32 4.72
C VAL A 42 9.19 -14.97 4.22
N LEU A 43 9.39 -13.75 3.73
CA LEU A 43 10.62 -13.33 3.06
C LEU A 43 11.90 -13.36 3.92
N PRO A 44 11.85 -13.14 5.26
CA PRO A 44 13.01 -13.30 6.12
C PRO A 44 13.58 -14.73 6.15
N TYR A 45 12.77 -15.75 5.83
CA TYR A 45 13.22 -17.13 5.75
C TYR A 45 13.88 -17.37 4.38
N ASN A 46 15.20 -17.29 4.36
CA ASN A 46 16.07 -17.26 3.17
C ASN A 46 16.08 -18.55 2.31
N ASP A 47 15.27 -19.55 2.70
CA ASP A 47 15.22 -20.87 2.04
C ASP A 47 14.16 -20.95 0.94
N LEU A 48 13.39 -19.88 0.72
CA LEU A 48 12.44 -19.79 -0.38
C LEU A 48 13.15 -19.30 -1.64
N GLN A 49 13.46 -20.22 -2.54
CA GLN A 49 13.66 -19.87 -3.95
C GLN A 49 12.32 -19.36 -4.47
N LEU A 50 12.20 -18.04 -4.61
CA LEU A 50 11.01 -17.40 -5.16
C LEU A 50 11.35 -16.96 -6.57
N ASP A 51 10.79 -17.65 -7.56
CA ASP A 51 11.02 -17.33 -8.97
C ASP A 51 10.25 -16.08 -9.39
N GLU A 52 9.04 -15.88 -8.88
CA GLU A 52 8.16 -14.77 -9.24
C GLU A 52 7.39 -14.23 -8.03
N ILE A 53 7.24 -12.89 -7.97
CA ILE A 53 6.46 -12.20 -6.93
C ILE A 53 5.25 -11.53 -7.57
N GLY A 54 4.06 -11.83 -7.08
CA GLY A 54 2.85 -11.11 -7.46
C GLY A 54 2.49 -10.04 -6.44
N ILE A 55 2.35 -8.80 -6.89
CA ILE A 55 1.77 -7.71 -6.10
C ILE A 55 0.34 -7.49 -6.59
N VAL A 56 -0.63 -7.66 -5.69
CA VAL A 56 -2.06 -7.55 -5.99
C VAL A 56 -2.63 -6.29 -5.34
N SER A 57 -3.25 -5.40 -6.10
CA SER A 57 -3.87 -4.21 -5.51
C SER A 57 -5.07 -3.70 -6.30
N ASN A 58 -6.04 -3.12 -5.59
CA ASN A 58 -7.16 -2.41 -6.24
C ASN A 58 -6.77 -1.04 -6.83
N LEU A 59 -5.51 -0.64 -6.70
CA LEU A 59 -4.95 0.58 -7.27
C LEU A 59 -4.38 0.33 -8.67
N ASP A 60 -4.31 1.38 -9.51
CA ASP A 60 -3.75 1.27 -10.86
C ASP A 60 -2.23 1.43 -10.81
N LEU A 61 -1.52 0.33 -10.58
CA LEU A 61 -0.08 0.32 -10.34
C LEU A 61 0.71 -0.13 -11.57
N THR A 62 1.68 0.68 -11.98
CA THR A 62 2.70 0.25 -12.93
C THR A 62 3.77 -0.59 -12.23
N SER A 63 4.44 -1.47 -12.99
CA SER A 63 5.57 -2.24 -12.47
C SER A 63 6.68 -1.33 -11.92
N ASP A 64 6.92 -0.18 -12.55
CA ASP A 64 7.95 0.76 -12.10
C ASP A 64 7.59 1.38 -10.74
N GLN A 65 6.32 1.73 -10.51
CA GLN A 65 5.87 2.24 -9.20
C GLN A 65 6.09 1.22 -8.09
N ILE A 66 5.84 -0.05 -8.37
CA ILE A 66 6.04 -1.12 -7.39
C ILE A 66 7.53 -1.29 -7.10
N LYS A 67 8.38 -1.35 -8.13
CA LYS A 67 9.84 -1.47 -7.96
C LYS A 67 10.43 -0.31 -7.15
N GLU A 68 9.98 0.92 -7.41
CA GLU A 68 10.43 2.10 -6.68
C GLU A 68 9.97 2.11 -5.21
N SER A 69 8.81 1.50 -4.93
CA SER A 69 8.18 1.55 -3.61
C SER A 69 8.58 0.39 -2.70
N PHE A 70 8.74 -0.81 -3.25
CA PHE A 70 9.02 -2.04 -2.50
C PHE A 70 10.51 -2.41 -2.61
N ILE A 71 11.38 -1.57 -2.04
CA ILE A 71 12.85 -1.76 -2.09
C ILE A 71 13.27 -3.11 -1.48
N THR A 72 12.55 -3.61 -0.48
CA THR A 72 12.78 -4.94 0.11
C THR A 72 12.62 -6.08 -0.89
N LEU A 73 11.90 -5.86 -1.99
CA LEU A 73 11.71 -6.80 -3.10
C LEU A 73 12.66 -6.55 -4.27
N GLU A 74 13.64 -5.64 -4.15
CA GLU A 74 14.56 -5.27 -5.23
C GLU A 74 15.28 -6.49 -5.83
N ARG A 75 15.65 -7.47 -4.99
CA ARG A 75 16.28 -8.73 -5.45
C ARG A 75 15.42 -9.54 -6.44
N TYR A 76 14.12 -9.27 -6.47
CA TYR A 76 13.13 -9.88 -7.35
C TYR A 76 12.55 -8.91 -8.37
N ALA A 77 13.10 -7.69 -8.50
CA ALA A 77 12.48 -6.62 -9.30
C ALA A 77 12.22 -6.99 -10.78
N ASN A 78 12.98 -7.94 -11.34
CA ASN A 78 12.79 -8.41 -12.71
C ASN A 78 11.67 -9.45 -12.87
N THR A 79 11.15 -9.96 -11.76
CA THR A 79 10.11 -10.99 -11.69
C THR A 79 8.89 -10.53 -10.87
N ILE A 80 8.73 -9.21 -10.66
CA ILE A 80 7.52 -8.65 -10.06
C ILE A 80 6.42 -8.51 -11.11
N ARG A 81 5.28 -9.15 -10.85
CA ARG A 81 4.05 -9.00 -11.60
C ARG A 81 3.05 -8.15 -10.82
N SER A 82 2.48 -7.13 -11.46
CA SER A 82 1.39 -6.31 -10.92
C SER A 82 0.05 -6.88 -11.37
N CYS A 83 -0.87 -7.12 -10.43
CA CYS A 83 -2.21 -7.65 -10.69
C CYS A 83 -3.25 -6.77 -10.00
N LYS A 84 -4.41 -6.54 -10.64
CA LYS A 84 -5.52 -5.82 -9.98
C LYS A 84 -6.35 -6.70 -9.06
N THR A 85 -6.33 -7.99 -9.31
CA THR A 85 -7.10 -8.99 -8.58
C THR A 85 -6.27 -10.25 -8.34
N PHE A 86 -6.59 -11.02 -7.31
CA PHE A 86 -5.95 -12.32 -7.09
C PHE A 86 -6.17 -13.28 -8.26
N SER A 87 -7.30 -13.18 -8.96
CA SER A 87 -7.58 -13.97 -10.17
C SER A 87 -6.61 -13.68 -11.31
N GLU A 88 -6.09 -12.46 -11.43
CA GLU A 88 -5.10 -12.09 -12.46
C GLU A 88 -3.70 -12.67 -12.17
N CYS A 89 -3.43 -13.02 -10.92
CA CYS A 89 -2.20 -13.66 -10.45
C CYS A 89 -2.41 -15.14 -10.05
N ILE A 90 -3.52 -15.75 -10.49
CA ILE A 90 -3.89 -17.11 -10.06
C ILE A 90 -2.94 -18.19 -10.61
N ASP A 91 -2.26 -17.90 -11.71
CA ASP A 91 -1.27 -18.78 -12.30
C ASP A 91 0.00 -18.85 -11.45
N LEU A 92 0.40 -17.75 -10.81
CA LEU A 92 1.45 -17.75 -9.78
C LEU A 92 1.05 -18.66 -8.63
N ALA A 93 -0.21 -18.60 -8.20
CA ALA A 93 -0.72 -19.44 -7.12
C ALA A 93 -0.69 -20.96 -7.39
N ARG A 94 -0.45 -21.38 -8.64
CA ARG A 94 -0.38 -22.80 -9.04
C ARG A 94 1.04 -23.38 -9.08
N ILE A 95 2.06 -22.53 -8.99
CA ILE A 95 3.46 -22.95 -8.94
C ILE A 95 3.82 -23.08 -7.46
N ASP A 96 4.44 -24.17 -7.03
CA ASP A 96 4.73 -24.43 -5.60
C ASP A 96 5.69 -23.40 -4.95
N GLU A 97 6.18 -22.41 -5.69
CA GLU A 97 7.19 -21.42 -5.27
C GLU A 97 6.76 -19.97 -5.56
N HIS A 98 5.52 -19.61 -5.23
CA HIS A 98 5.02 -18.25 -5.37
C HIS A 98 4.99 -17.49 -4.06
N TYR A 99 5.27 -16.18 -4.16
CA TYR A 99 4.99 -15.21 -3.12
C TYR A 99 4.01 -14.17 -3.68
N LEU A 100 2.86 -14.03 -3.02
CA LEU A 100 1.88 -13.01 -3.32
C LEU A 100 1.80 -12.04 -2.16
N TYR A 101 1.85 -10.75 -2.46
CA TYR A 101 1.51 -9.71 -1.50
C TYR A 101 0.37 -8.86 -2.06
N GLY A 102 -0.72 -8.77 -1.31
CA GLY A 102 -1.92 -8.05 -1.67
C GLY A 102 -2.16 -6.86 -0.76
N PHE A 103 -2.64 -5.74 -1.31
CA PHE A 103 -3.18 -4.65 -0.49
C PHE A 103 -4.34 -3.91 -1.16
N SER A 104 -5.35 -3.56 -0.36
CA SER A 104 -6.56 -2.86 -0.80
C SER A 104 -6.77 -1.59 0.01
N TRP A 105 -6.98 -0.48 -0.69
CA TRP A 105 -7.35 0.79 -0.05
C TRP A 105 -8.87 0.91 0.09
N GLU A 106 -9.40 0.57 1.26
CA GLU A 106 -10.85 0.42 1.53
C GLU A 106 -11.56 1.75 1.75
N LYS A 107 -10.92 2.68 2.45
CA LYS A 107 -11.54 3.96 2.84
C LYS A 107 -10.70 5.12 2.37
N ARG A 108 -11.16 5.83 1.32
CA ARG A 108 -10.52 7.01 0.74
C ARG A 108 -11.09 8.30 1.33
N ASN A 109 -10.43 8.89 2.32
CA ASN A 109 -10.86 10.14 2.95
C ASN A 109 -9.69 11.11 3.25
N PRO A 110 -9.73 12.36 2.76
CA PRO A 110 -8.66 13.35 2.97
C PRO A 110 -8.51 13.90 4.39
N PHE A 111 -9.50 13.67 5.27
CA PHE A 111 -9.60 14.30 6.59
C PHE A 111 -9.73 13.29 7.74
N LEU A 112 -9.81 12.00 7.44
CA LEU A 112 -9.98 10.93 8.42
C LEU A 112 -8.89 9.86 8.25
N SER A 113 -8.87 8.91 9.18
CA SER A 113 -8.08 7.69 8.98
C SER A 113 -8.59 6.92 7.76
N ASN A 114 -7.63 6.41 7.02
CA ASN A 114 -7.79 5.55 5.85
C ASN A 114 -7.31 4.16 6.26
N ILE A 115 -8.06 3.14 5.85
CA ILE A 115 -7.73 1.74 6.15
C ILE A 115 -7.20 1.11 4.87
N VAL A 116 -6.05 0.45 5.01
CA VAL A 116 -5.47 -0.43 4.00
C VAL A 116 -5.46 -1.82 4.59
N VAL A 117 -6.10 -2.76 3.89
CA VAL A 117 -6.01 -4.19 4.23
C VAL A 117 -4.86 -4.76 3.43
N GLU A 118 -3.93 -5.41 4.09
CA GLU A 118 -2.74 -6.02 3.50
C GLU A 118 -2.75 -7.52 3.77
N GLY A 119 -2.06 -8.28 2.94
CA GLY A 119 -1.84 -9.70 3.20
C GLY A 119 -0.76 -10.27 2.33
N GLU A 120 -0.17 -11.35 2.81
CA GLU A 120 0.77 -12.15 2.05
C GLU A 120 0.29 -13.59 1.99
N LYS A 121 0.71 -14.28 0.92
CA LYS A 121 0.48 -15.70 0.73
C LYS A 121 1.69 -16.33 0.07
N ALA A 122 2.17 -17.42 0.65
CA ALA A 122 3.21 -18.26 0.06
C ALA A 122 3.00 -19.71 0.46
N LYS A 123 2.90 -20.62 -0.53
CA LYS A 123 2.58 -22.03 -0.29
C LYS A 123 1.30 -22.16 0.58
N GLU A 124 1.42 -22.84 1.72
CA GLU A 124 0.35 -23.05 2.70
C GLU A 124 0.23 -21.91 3.72
N PHE A 125 1.19 -20.98 3.73
CA PHE A 125 1.22 -19.86 4.67
C PHE A 125 0.43 -18.67 4.13
N GLY A 126 -0.40 -18.08 4.99
CA GLY A 126 -1.01 -16.79 4.79
C GLY A 126 -0.89 -15.92 6.03
N ALA A 127 -0.67 -14.62 5.84
CA ALA A 127 -0.78 -13.63 6.90
C ALA A 127 -1.50 -12.38 6.40
N SER A 128 -2.18 -11.67 7.28
CA SER A 128 -2.90 -10.45 6.95
C SER A 128 -2.70 -9.36 7.99
N TRP A 129 -2.81 -8.12 7.55
CA TRP A 129 -2.70 -6.93 8.38
C TRP A 129 -3.78 -5.91 8.03
N GLU A 130 -4.12 -5.08 9.00
CA GLU A 130 -4.85 -3.83 8.79
C GLU A 130 -3.94 -2.67 9.16
N SER A 131 -3.69 -1.78 8.21
CA SER A 131 -2.88 -0.58 8.39
C SER A 131 -3.75 0.67 8.35
N LYS A 132 -3.61 1.53 9.37
CA LYS A 132 -4.36 2.79 9.50
C LYS A 132 -3.43 3.94 9.15
N TYR A 133 -3.79 4.70 8.12
CA TYR A 133 -3.04 5.85 7.64
C TYR A 133 -3.84 7.16 7.78
N VAL A 134 -3.15 8.28 7.95
CA VAL A 134 -3.74 9.61 7.81
C VAL A 134 -2.96 10.44 6.79
N TRP A 135 -3.69 11.21 5.99
CA TRP A 135 -3.11 12.16 5.05
C TRP A 135 -2.90 13.51 5.76
N VAL A 136 -1.66 13.99 5.85
CA VAL A 136 -1.33 15.28 6.48
C VAL A 136 -0.28 15.98 5.65
N LEU A 137 -0.55 17.22 5.23
CA LEU A 137 0.42 18.08 4.54
C LEU A 137 1.16 17.34 3.40
N PHE A 138 0.39 16.73 2.49
CA PHE A 138 0.92 16.04 1.31
C PHE A 138 1.70 14.74 1.59
N LYS A 139 1.58 14.18 2.80
CA LYS A 139 2.26 12.95 3.19
C LYS A 139 1.30 11.99 3.89
N TRP A 140 1.50 10.69 3.68
CA TRP A 140 0.90 9.65 4.49
C TRP A 140 1.66 9.47 5.80
N VAL A 141 0.92 9.27 6.88
CA VAL A 141 1.47 8.91 8.18
C VAL A 141 0.81 7.61 8.61
N LEU A 142 1.60 6.56 8.75
CA LEU A 142 1.16 5.32 9.39
C LEU A 142 0.87 5.62 10.86
N LEU A 143 -0.36 5.41 11.29
CA LEU A 143 -0.78 5.57 12.67
C LEU A 143 -0.61 4.27 13.44
N ASP A 144 -0.97 3.16 12.80
CA ASP A 144 -1.10 1.84 13.43
C ASP A 144 -1.10 0.74 12.36
N LYS A 145 -0.56 -0.42 12.70
CA LYS A 145 -0.52 -1.62 11.86
C LYS A 145 -0.71 -2.84 12.73
N GLU A 146 -1.80 -3.57 12.49
CA GLU A 146 -2.22 -4.69 13.32
C GLU A 146 -2.27 -5.96 12.48
N ASN A 147 -1.65 -7.05 12.95
CA ASN A 147 -1.82 -8.37 12.34
C ASN A 147 -3.24 -8.87 12.63
N THR A 148 -3.98 -9.20 11.59
CA THR A 148 -5.38 -9.63 11.66
C THR A 148 -5.55 -11.15 11.55
N GLY A 149 -4.50 -11.88 11.18
CA GLY A 149 -4.55 -13.32 11.05
C GLY A 149 -3.26 -13.92 10.48
N ILE A 150 -3.01 -15.16 10.87
CA ILE A 150 -2.01 -16.04 10.27
C ILE A 150 -2.67 -17.43 10.13
N SER A 151 -2.48 -18.09 8.99
CA SER A 151 -3.01 -19.43 8.70
C SER A 151 -2.00 -20.30 7.98
#